data_AF-U9U7B4-F1
#
_entry.id   AF-U9U7B4-F1
#
_cell.length_a   1.000
_cell.length_b   1.000
_cell.length_c   1.000
_cell.angle_alpha   90.00
_cell.angle_beta   90.00
_cell.angle_gamma   90.00
#
_symmetry.space_group_name_H-M   'P 1'
#
loop_
_entity.id
_entity.type
_entity.pdbx_description
1 polymer ?
#
loop_
_entity_poly.entity_id
_entity_poly.type
_entity_poly.pdbx_seq_one_letter_code
_entity_poly.pdbx_strand_id
1 'polypeptide(L)'
;MEDWFHKVVYAYDGGSTLYTTSYLGFDKVKDVKAVVKEEISIANLQNLDGEPTRYKVIINRLDTIIELTQINKYINGEEFEWEFFSDEAFNVLNSLIHKVGMENEKYIQSGNSSIYNKENKKNINGGVELCLGWFSTVRPGQGSLFINVNPTYTTFYQPL
;
A
#
# COMPACT_ATOMS: atom_id res chain seq x y z
N MET A 1 23.00 -9.36 -6.77
CA MET A 1 22.09 -8.62 -5.89
C MET A 1 21.22 -9.68 -5.24
N GLU A 2 21.19 -9.78 -3.91
CA GLU A 2 20.30 -10.74 -3.25
C GLU A 2 18.85 -10.41 -3.64
N ASP A 3 18.07 -11.45 -3.95
CA ASP A 3 16.65 -11.28 -4.28
C ASP A 3 15.85 -11.25 -2.98
N TRP A 4 15.81 -10.08 -2.35
CA TRP A 4 15.21 -9.86 -1.02
C TRP A 4 13.73 -10.25 -0.97
N PHE A 5 13.05 -10.16 -2.11
CA PHE A 5 11.61 -10.41 -2.23
C PHE A 5 11.30 -11.79 -2.82
N HIS A 6 12.32 -12.63 -3.05
CA HIS A 6 12.12 -13.96 -3.59
C HIS A 6 11.19 -14.81 -2.70
N LYS A 7 10.05 -15.24 -3.24
CA LYS A 7 9.01 -16.01 -2.50
C LYS A 7 8.46 -15.29 -1.26
N VAL A 8 8.59 -13.97 -1.19
CA VAL A 8 7.99 -13.15 -0.12
C VAL A 8 6.80 -12.41 -0.68
N VAL A 9 5.62 -12.60 -0.08
CA VAL A 9 4.48 -11.72 -0.35
C VAL A 9 4.67 -10.47 0.50
N TYR A 10 4.57 -9.32 -0.15
CA TYR A 10 4.70 -8.02 0.49
C TYR A 10 3.54 -7.09 0.12
N ALA A 11 3.27 -6.15 1.02
CA ALA A 11 2.34 -5.05 0.85
C ALA A 11 2.98 -3.77 1.41
N TYR A 12 2.82 -2.65 0.72
CA TYR A 12 3.30 -1.33 1.17
C TYR A 12 2.09 -0.41 1.28
N ASP A 13 2.06 0.40 2.32
CA ASP A 13 0.93 1.30 2.60
C ASP A 13 0.94 2.58 1.76
N GLY A 14 2.00 2.82 0.96
CA GLY A 14 2.19 4.08 0.24
C GLY A 14 2.85 5.18 1.10
N GLY A 15 3.16 4.87 2.36
CA GLY A 15 3.75 5.76 3.35
C GLY A 15 5.10 5.26 3.85
N SER A 16 5.17 4.78 5.08
CA SER A 16 6.43 4.34 5.71
C SER A 16 6.49 2.85 6.01
N THR A 17 5.41 2.10 5.77
CA THR A 17 5.27 0.75 6.32
C THR A 17 5.22 -0.29 5.21
N LEU A 18 6.18 -1.22 5.25
CA LEU A 18 6.28 -2.38 4.38
C LEU A 18 6.01 -3.64 5.20
N TYR A 19 4.97 -4.38 4.84
CA TYR A 19 4.58 -5.64 5.46
C TYR A 19 5.05 -6.81 4.60
N THR A 20 5.54 -7.87 5.25
CA THR A 20 6.01 -9.08 4.55
C THR A 20 5.63 -10.35 5.29
N THR A 21 5.42 -11.44 4.53
CA THR A 21 5.15 -12.78 5.12
C THR A 21 6.38 -13.43 5.76
N SER A 22 7.57 -12.94 5.42
CA SER A 22 8.86 -13.46 5.87
C SER A 22 9.83 -12.32 6.17
N TYR A 23 10.91 -12.63 6.86
CA TYR A 23 11.98 -11.67 7.15
C TYR A 23 12.75 -11.39 5.85
N LEU A 24 12.68 -10.15 5.36
CA LEU A 24 13.37 -9.71 4.13
C LEU A 24 14.88 -9.66 4.36
N GLY A 25 15.64 -10.63 3.85
CA GLY A 25 17.11 -10.56 3.87
C GLY A 25 17.79 -10.48 5.26
N PHE A 26 17.02 -10.45 6.35
CA PHE A 26 17.50 -10.37 7.73
C PHE A 26 17.57 -11.77 8.34
N ASP A 27 18.71 -12.15 8.92
CA ASP A 27 18.80 -13.38 9.71
C ASP A 27 18.15 -13.14 11.09
N LYS A 28 17.11 -13.92 11.42
CA LYS A 28 16.34 -13.79 12.67
C LYS A 28 17.23 -13.83 13.92
N VAL A 29 18.38 -14.51 13.85
CA VAL A 29 19.22 -14.81 15.01
C VAL A 29 20.37 -13.82 15.18
N LYS A 30 20.86 -13.19 14.10
CA LYS A 30 22.09 -12.37 14.13
C LYS A 30 21.83 -10.87 14.11
N ASP A 31 20.68 -10.46 13.59
CA ASP A 31 20.44 -9.07 13.20
C ASP A 31 19.46 -8.38 14.13
N VAL A 32 19.82 -8.15 15.41
CA VAL A 32 18.95 -7.40 16.33
C VAL A 32 18.87 -5.94 15.86
N LYS A 33 17.68 -5.49 15.42
CA LYS A 33 17.42 -4.15 14.85
C LYS A 33 18.27 -3.81 13.61
N ALA A 34 18.42 -4.74 12.68
CA ALA A 34 19.14 -4.42 11.45
C ALA A 34 18.46 -3.31 10.64
N VAL A 35 19.30 -2.40 10.16
CA VAL A 35 18.96 -1.27 9.32
C VAL A 35 19.67 -1.46 8.00
N VAL A 36 18.92 -1.43 6.91
CA VAL A 36 19.45 -1.49 5.55
C VAL A 36 19.33 -0.11 4.92
N LYS A 37 20.41 0.34 4.30
CA LYS A 37 20.49 1.63 3.62
C LYS A 37 20.87 1.36 2.17
N GLU A 38 19.92 1.59 1.28
CA GLU A 38 20.10 1.46 -0.16
C GLU A 38 19.99 2.84 -0.81
N GLU A 39 20.77 3.07 -1.86
CA GLU A 39 20.62 4.24 -2.72
C GLU A 39 20.05 3.78 -4.06
N ILE A 40 18.85 4.23 -4.38
CA ILE A 40 18.13 3.85 -5.59
C ILE A 40 18.03 5.07 -6.49
N SER A 41 18.41 4.91 -7.75
CA SER A 41 18.22 5.93 -8.77
C SER A 41 17.00 5.57 -9.62
N ILE A 42 16.03 6.47 -9.75
CA ILE A 42 14.88 6.27 -10.62
C ILE A 42 15.13 7.01 -11.92
N ALA A 43 15.43 6.27 -12.99
CA ALA A 43 15.86 6.85 -14.27
C ALA A 43 14.81 7.79 -14.90
N ASN A 44 13.53 7.56 -14.65
CA ASN A 44 12.42 8.31 -15.24
C ASN A 44 12.01 9.56 -14.43
N LEU A 45 12.64 9.81 -13.28
CA LEU A 45 12.43 10.99 -12.45
C LEU A 45 13.69 11.85 -12.51
N GLN A 46 13.68 12.87 -13.37
CA GLN A 46 14.78 13.82 -13.46
C GLN A 46 14.56 14.97 -12.49
N ASN A 47 15.65 15.44 -11.89
CA ASN A 47 15.64 16.70 -11.14
C ASN A 47 15.53 17.88 -12.11
N LEU A 48 15.48 19.11 -11.58
CA LEU A 48 15.39 20.33 -12.40
C LEU A 48 16.56 20.49 -13.38
N ASP A 49 17.68 19.83 -13.12
CA ASP A 49 18.91 19.87 -13.92
C ASP A 49 18.98 18.75 -14.98
N GLY A 50 17.95 17.92 -15.10
CA GLY A 50 17.89 16.80 -16.06
C GLY A 50 18.65 15.56 -15.63
N GLU A 51 19.21 15.52 -14.40
CA GLU A 51 19.90 14.36 -13.87
C GLU A 51 18.93 13.38 -13.19
N PRO A 52 19.19 12.06 -13.23
CA PRO A 52 18.38 11.09 -12.51
C PRO A 52 18.31 11.40 -11.01
N THR A 53 17.10 11.46 -10.48
CA THR A 53 16.87 11.69 -9.06
C THR A 53 17.31 10.46 -8.27
N ARG A 54 18.18 10.67 -7.29
CA ARG A 54 18.68 9.64 -6.38
C ARG A 54 17.93 9.69 -5.07
N TYR A 55 17.43 8.55 -4.63
CA TYR A 55 16.70 8.39 -3.38
C TYR A 55 17.52 7.53 -2.43
N LYS A 56 17.65 7.98 -1.18
CA LYS A 56 18.17 7.15 -0.09
C LYS A 56 16.99 6.45 0.55
N VAL A 57 16.93 5.14 0.37
CA VAL A 57 15.90 4.27 0.95
C VAL A 57 16.48 3.58 2.18
N ILE A 58 15.81 3.74 3.31
CA ILE A 58 16.21 3.10 4.57
C ILE A 58 15.10 2.14 4.97
N ILE A 59 15.42 0.85 5.04
CA ILE A 59 14.50 -0.19 5.50
C ILE A 59 14.93 -0.58 6.91
N ASN A 60 14.07 -0.28 7.89
CA ASN A 60 14.26 -0.67 9.28
C ASN A 60 13.41 -1.89 9.58
N ARG A 61 14.01 -2.97 10.07
CA ARG A 61 13.21 -4.09 10.59
C ARG A 61 12.55 -3.69 11.90
N LEU A 62 11.24 -3.78 11.95
CA LEU A 62 10.49 -3.82 13.20
C LEU A 62 10.31 -5.29 13.58
N ASP A 63 10.65 -5.66 14.82
CA ASP A 63 10.42 -7.03 15.33
C ASP A 63 8.95 -7.27 15.70
N THR A 64 8.05 -6.46 15.15
CA THR A 64 6.60 -6.55 15.33
C THR A 64 6.06 -7.65 14.42
N ILE A 65 5.46 -8.67 15.03
CA ILE A 65 4.73 -9.72 14.32
C ILE A 65 3.25 -9.36 14.37
N ILE A 66 2.62 -9.23 13.21
CA ILE A 66 1.18 -8.96 13.09
C ILE A 66 0.47 -10.29 12.87
N GLU A 67 -0.27 -10.74 13.87
CA GLU A 67 -1.00 -12.01 13.82
C GLU A 67 -2.37 -11.81 13.17
N LEU A 68 -2.54 -12.18 11.90
CA LEU A 68 -3.84 -12.06 11.22
C LEU A 68 -4.95 -12.89 11.89
N THR A 69 -4.60 -13.92 12.67
CA THR A 69 -5.55 -14.71 13.48
C THR A 69 -6.27 -13.86 14.53
N GLN A 70 -5.69 -12.73 14.95
CA GLN A 70 -6.35 -11.81 15.87
C GLN A 70 -7.63 -11.22 15.29
N ILE A 71 -7.81 -11.22 13.96
CA ILE A 71 -9.04 -10.74 13.32
C ILE A 71 -10.26 -11.60 13.69
N ASN A 72 -10.05 -12.87 14.04
CA ASN A 72 -11.14 -13.80 14.36
C ASN A 72 -12.00 -13.29 15.53
N LYS A 73 -11.41 -12.57 16.49
CA LYS A 73 -12.17 -11.98 17.59
C LYS A 73 -13.24 -10.99 17.11
N TYR A 74 -12.98 -10.23 16.05
CA TYR A 74 -13.98 -9.33 15.45
C TYR A 74 -15.01 -10.10 14.62
N ILE A 75 -14.56 -11.11 13.85
CA ILE A 75 -15.44 -11.95 13.02
C ILE A 75 -16.46 -12.73 13.87
N ASN A 76 -16.01 -13.22 15.03
CA ASN A 76 -16.81 -13.96 15.99
C ASN A 76 -17.68 -13.06 16.88
N GLY A 77 -17.50 -11.74 16.83
CA GLY A 77 -18.20 -10.79 17.70
C GLY A 77 -17.72 -10.79 19.16
N GLU A 78 -16.49 -11.23 19.40
CA GLU A 78 -15.85 -11.23 20.73
C GLU A 78 -15.37 -9.82 21.14
N GLU A 79 -15.01 -8.96 20.17
CA GLU A 79 -14.63 -7.56 20.38
C GLU A 79 -15.37 -6.60 19.41
N PHE A 80 -15.58 -5.34 19.82
CA PHE A 80 -16.54 -4.40 19.21
C PHE A 80 -15.93 -3.22 18.40
N GLU A 81 -16.81 -2.59 17.60
CA GLU A 81 -16.72 -2.02 16.25
C GLU A 81 -16.06 -0.64 16.02
N TRP A 82 -15.23 -0.11 16.92
CA TRP A 82 -14.49 1.14 16.62
C TRP A 82 -12.97 1.00 16.68
N GLU A 83 -12.46 0.12 17.53
CA GLU A 83 -11.01 -0.05 17.69
C GLU A 83 -10.38 -0.86 16.55
N PHE A 84 -11.17 -1.64 15.81
CA PHE A 84 -10.66 -2.44 14.68
C PHE A 84 -10.08 -1.57 13.55
N PHE A 85 -10.52 -0.30 13.40
CA PHE A 85 -9.93 0.62 12.43
C PHE A 85 -8.47 0.99 12.74
N SER A 86 -8.06 0.80 13.99
CA SER A 86 -6.67 1.00 14.44
C SER A 86 -5.86 -0.28 14.48
N ASP A 87 -6.47 -1.43 14.21
CA ASP A 87 -5.80 -2.73 14.25
C ASP A 87 -4.96 -2.93 12.99
N GLU A 88 -3.66 -3.12 13.21
CA GLU A 88 -2.66 -3.24 12.16
C GLU A 88 -2.92 -4.41 11.20
N ALA A 89 -3.62 -5.47 11.65
CA ALA A 89 -3.98 -6.57 10.79
C ALA A 89 -4.93 -6.13 9.66
N PHE A 90 -5.82 -5.17 9.90
CA PHE A 90 -6.62 -4.56 8.84
C PHE A 90 -5.79 -3.65 7.95
N ASN A 91 -4.80 -2.93 8.49
CA ASN A 91 -3.87 -2.12 7.67
C ASN A 91 -3.09 -3.00 6.68
N VAL A 92 -2.58 -4.15 7.13
CA VAL A 92 -1.93 -5.15 6.24
C VAL A 92 -2.85 -5.57 5.11
N LEU A 93 -4.09 -5.97 5.43
CA LEU A 93 -5.04 -6.47 4.43
C LEU A 93 -5.49 -5.35 3.47
N ASN A 94 -5.69 -4.14 3.97
CA ASN A 94 -5.99 -2.96 3.16
C ASN A 94 -4.84 -2.66 2.19
N SER A 95 -3.59 -2.62 2.67
CA SER A 95 -2.43 -2.41 1.79
C SER A 95 -2.29 -3.50 0.73
N LEU A 96 -2.63 -4.75 1.08
CA LEU A 96 -2.59 -5.87 0.14
C LEU A 96 -3.62 -5.73 -0.99
N ILE A 97 -4.88 -5.38 -0.69
CA ILE A 97 -5.90 -5.21 -1.75
C ILE A 97 -5.63 -3.98 -2.63
N HIS A 98 -4.90 -2.98 -2.13
CA HIS A 98 -4.55 -1.77 -2.88
C HIS A 98 -3.25 -1.87 -3.66
N LYS A 99 -2.53 -2.99 -3.55
CA LYS A 99 -1.28 -3.26 -4.26
C LYS A 99 -1.36 -3.02 -5.77
N VAL A 100 -2.53 -3.27 -6.38
CA VAL A 100 -2.79 -2.98 -7.80
C VAL A 100 -2.59 -1.50 -8.17
N GLY A 101 -2.88 -0.58 -7.26
CA GLY A 101 -2.69 0.86 -7.45
C GLY A 101 -1.22 1.27 -7.47
N MET A 102 -0.35 0.46 -6.86
CA MET A 102 1.09 0.71 -6.82
C MET A 102 1.85 -0.02 -7.94
N GLU A 103 1.50 -1.27 -8.23
CA GLU A 103 2.26 -2.12 -9.15
C GLU A 103 1.92 -1.87 -10.62
N ASN A 104 0.86 -1.11 -10.89
CA ASN A 104 0.38 -0.89 -12.24
C ASN A 104 0.21 0.60 -12.51
N GLU A 105 1.06 1.10 -13.40
CA GLU A 105 1.11 2.51 -13.80
C GLU A 105 -0.20 3.04 -14.41
N LYS A 106 -1.13 2.15 -14.82
CA LYS A 106 -2.47 2.53 -15.27
C LYS A 106 -3.34 3.11 -14.16
N TYR A 107 -3.00 2.85 -12.90
CA TYR A 107 -3.78 3.30 -11.77
C TYR A 107 -3.09 4.43 -11.00
N ILE A 108 -3.89 5.21 -10.30
CA ILE A 108 -3.45 6.21 -9.32
C ILE A 108 -4.10 5.85 -8.00
N GLN A 109 -3.29 5.60 -6.99
CA GLN A 109 -3.77 5.50 -5.63
C GLN A 109 -3.91 6.92 -5.03
N SER A 110 -5.03 7.16 -4.36
CA SER A 110 -5.30 8.39 -3.60
C SER A 110 -5.63 8.03 -2.16
N GLY A 111 -4.78 8.46 -1.23
CA GLY A 111 -4.84 8.01 0.16
C GLY A 111 -4.71 6.49 0.27
N ASN A 112 -5.31 5.91 1.31
CA ASN A 112 -5.13 4.49 1.64
C ASN A 112 -6.27 3.59 1.14
N SER A 113 -7.22 4.13 0.37
CA SER A 113 -8.46 3.40 0.07
C SER A 113 -9.06 3.66 -1.30
N SER A 114 -8.57 4.62 -2.09
CA SER A 114 -9.15 4.93 -3.40
C SER A 114 -8.15 4.68 -4.52
N ILE A 115 -8.60 4.03 -5.59
CA ILE A 115 -7.84 3.74 -6.79
C ILE A 115 -8.58 4.28 -8.00
N TYR A 116 -7.89 5.05 -8.84
CA TYR A 116 -8.43 5.70 -10.02
C TYR A 116 -7.73 5.20 -11.28
N ASN A 117 -8.48 4.96 -12.36
CA ASN A 117 -7.93 4.43 -13.61
C ASN A 117 -7.56 5.57 -14.58
N LYS A 118 -6.27 5.70 -14.90
CA LYS A 118 -5.74 6.74 -15.78
C LYS A 118 -6.28 6.67 -17.22
N GLU A 119 -6.78 5.52 -17.65
CA GLU A 119 -7.33 5.32 -19.00
C GLU A 119 -8.83 5.61 -19.06
N ASN A 120 -9.53 5.65 -17.91
CA ASN A 120 -10.97 5.86 -17.85
C ASN A 120 -11.30 7.27 -17.34
N LYS A 121 -11.10 8.24 -18.24
CA LYS A 121 -11.25 9.67 -17.94
C LYS A 121 -12.19 10.37 -18.91
N LYS A 122 -12.79 11.46 -18.43
CA LYS A 122 -13.63 12.35 -19.24
C LYS A 122 -13.24 13.79 -19.00
N ASN A 123 -12.86 14.49 -20.07
CA ASN A 123 -12.59 15.93 -20.03
C ASN A 123 -13.83 16.69 -19.56
N ILE A 124 -13.64 17.63 -18.63
CA ILE A 124 -14.67 18.57 -18.22
C ILE A 124 -14.34 19.94 -18.84
N ASN A 125 -13.82 20.90 -18.07
CA ASN A 125 -13.47 22.23 -18.53
C ASN A 125 -12.33 22.80 -17.65
N GLY A 126 -11.61 23.81 -18.15
CA GLY A 126 -10.57 24.50 -17.39
C GLY A 126 -9.32 23.67 -17.15
N GLY A 127 -8.99 22.74 -18.04
CA GLY A 127 -7.83 21.85 -17.87
C GLY A 127 -8.04 20.75 -16.83
N VAL A 128 -9.29 20.38 -16.55
CA VAL A 128 -9.67 19.35 -15.56
C VAL A 128 -10.34 18.16 -16.23
N GLU A 129 -9.99 16.96 -15.78
CA GLU A 129 -10.56 15.68 -16.20
C GLU A 129 -11.18 14.93 -15.02
N LEU A 130 -12.36 14.35 -15.24
CA LEU A 130 -13.01 13.41 -14.31
C LEU A 130 -12.41 12.03 -14.51
N CYS A 131 -12.00 11.37 -13.44
CA CYS A 131 -11.42 10.03 -13.46
C CYS A 131 -12.29 9.06 -12.66
N LEU A 132 -12.66 7.93 -13.28
CA LEU A 132 -13.40 6.88 -12.60
C LEU A 132 -12.45 5.98 -11.81
N GLY A 133 -12.89 5.59 -10.63
CA GLY A 133 -12.18 4.67 -9.75
C GLY A 133 -13.11 3.92 -8.82
N TRP A 134 -12.53 3.36 -7.78
CA TRP A 134 -13.27 2.75 -6.69
C TRP A 134 -12.57 3.05 -5.36
N PHE A 135 -13.39 3.13 -4.32
CA PHE A 135 -12.97 3.04 -2.94
C PHE A 135 -13.07 1.58 -2.50
N SER A 136 -12.07 1.07 -1.78
CA SER A 136 -12.14 -0.25 -1.16
C SER A 136 -11.54 -0.30 0.24
N THR A 137 -12.14 -1.08 1.13
CA THR A 137 -11.59 -1.39 2.46
C THR A 137 -11.97 -2.79 2.91
N VAL A 138 -11.06 -3.50 3.57
CA VAL A 138 -11.33 -4.74 4.29
C VAL A 138 -11.99 -4.42 5.62
N ARG A 139 -13.09 -5.10 5.93
CA ARG A 139 -13.85 -4.93 7.19
C ARG A 139 -14.27 -6.28 7.74
N PRO A 140 -14.32 -6.44 9.07
CA PRO A 140 -14.98 -7.59 9.66
C PRO A 140 -16.48 -7.47 9.44
N GLY A 141 -17.13 -8.59 9.19
CA GLY A 141 -18.57 -8.74 9.29
C GLY A 141 -18.89 -10.04 10.00
N GLN A 142 -20.18 -10.31 10.20
CA GLN A 142 -20.61 -11.49 10.94
C GLN A 142 -20.12 -12.78 10.24
N GLY A 143 -19.20 -13.50 10.90
CA GLY A 143 -18.69 -14.79 10.42
C GLY A 143 -17.74 -14.75 9.22
N SER A 144 -17.39 -13.57 8.69
CA SER A 144 -16.41 -13.45 7.60
C SER A 144 -15.74 -12.08 7.53
N LEU A 145 -14.66 -11.99 6.75
CA LEU A 145 -14.15 -10.72 6.24
C LEU A 145 -14.89 -10.32 4.96
N PHE A 146 -15.06 -9.03 4.79
CA PHE A 146 -15.66 -8.43 3.61
C PHE A 146 -14.76 -7.35 3.03
N ILE A 147 -14.79 -7.21 1.71
CA ILE A 147 -14.21 -6.06 1.03
C ILE A 147 -15.38 -5.15 0.67
N ASN A 148 -15.49 -4.02 1.37
CA ASN A 148 -16.42 -2.97 0.99
C ASN A 148 -15.86 -2.27 -0.25
N VAL A 149 -16.59 -2.24 -1.36
CA VAL A 149 -16.18 -1.62 -2.62
C VAL A 149 -17.26 -0.66 -3.08
N ASN A 150 -16.88 0.59 -3.39
CA ASN A 150 -17.79 1.60 -3.91
C ASN A 150 -17.17 2.26 -5.16
N PRO A 151 -17.88 2.34 -6.30
CA PRO A 151 -17.46 3.16 -7.42
C PRO A 151 -17.35 4.63 -6.98
N THR A 152 -16.27 5.31 -7.39
CA THR A 152 -16.08 6.73 -7.07
C THR A 152 -15.54 7.49 -8.28
N TYR A 153 -15.77 8.80 -8.29
CA TYR A 153 -15.19 9.71 -9.26
C TYR A 153 -14.42 10.80 -8.53
N THR A 154 -13.32 11.24 -9.12
CA THR A 154 -12.58 12.43 -8.66
C THR A 154 -12.06 13.22 -9.86
N THR A 155 -11.55 14.41 -9.62
CA THR A 155 -11.00 15.28 -10.65
C THR A 155 -9.47 15.31 -10.57
N PHE A 156 -8.82 15.24 -11.73
CA PHE A 156 -7.38 15.49 -11.90
C PHE A 156 -7.17 16.66 -12.87
N TYR A 157 -6.02 17.31 -12.78
CA TYR A 157 -5.58 18.21 -13.84
C TYR A 157 -5.16 17.41 -15.06
N GLN A 158 -5.49 17.92 -16.24
CA GLN A 158 -5.00 17.37 -17.50
C GLN A 158 -3.46 17.49 -17.51
N PRO A 159 -2.75 16.45 -17.98
CA PRO A 159 -1.31 16.55 -18.20
C PRO A 159 -1.03 17.66 -19.23
N LEU A 160 0.03 18.43 -18.97
CA LEU A 160 0.52 19.48 -19.86
C LEU A 160 1.07 18.91 -21.17
#